data_AF-A0A6J6H269-F1
#
_entry.id   AF-A0A6J6H269-F1
#
_cell.length_a   1.000
_cell.length_b   1.000
_cell.length_c   1.000
_cell.angle_alpha   90.00
_cell.angle_beta   90.00
_cell.angle_gamma   90.00
#
_symmetry.space_group_name_H-M   'P 1'
#
loop_
_entity.id
_entity.type
_entity.pdbx_description
1 polymer ?
#
loop_
_entity_poly.entity_id
_entity_poly.type
_entity_poly.pdbx_seq_one_letter_code
_entity_poly.pdbx_strand_id
1 'polypeptide(L)'
;MIEIKNTFSEHELKALKSLVGQEFKFIGGREVPDFLVSDSLVLGASNTALAFSAAMKDVTINGAIEDFSFLFVEVANEDVVAETLKSGNMFLLNLRHEITGISIVRETLTHFVKNLPSWTLSADVALVLHLVEGNVMLRLVSHSVEAIAVEYAHDFSLSSFEKPSSRFKNDLFDAYTSQFEVISVS
;
A
#
# COMPACT_ATOMS: atom_id res chain seq x y z
N MET A 1 26.19 3.29 -5.36
CA MET A 1 24.81 2.81 -5.50
C MET A 1 23.99 3.48 -4.42
N ILE A 2 22.96 4.23 -4.80
CA ILE A 2 22.08 4.94 -3.86
C ILE A 2 20.95 4.00 -3.45
N GLU A 3 20.66 3.91 -2.16
CA GLU A 3 19.54 3.10 -1.64
C GLU A 3 18.42 4.01 -1.15
N ILE A 4 17.20 3.72 -1.59
CA ILE A 4 15.99 4.47 -1.28
C ILE A 4 15.02 3.52 -0.58
N LYS A 5 14.47 3.95 0.56
CA LYS A 5 13.54 3.15 1.36
C LYS A 5 12.23 3.91 1.56
N ASN A 6 11.17 3.32 1.01
CA ASN A 6 9.78 3.73 1.16
C ASN A 6 8.99 2.57 1.76
N THR A 7 9.41 2.15 2.95
CA THR A 7 8.85 1.01 3.67
C THR A 7 8.16 1.49 4.94
N PHE A 8 7.14 0.77 5.39
CA PHE A 8 6.47 1.06 6.66
C PHE A 8 7.48 1.09 7.82
N SER A 9 7.37 2.12 8.64
CA SER A 9 8.11 2.30 9.89
C SER A 9 7.65 1.30 10.96
N GLU A 10 8.41 1.18 12.05
CA GLU A 10 8.03 0.32 13.18
C GLU A 10 6.69 0.73 13.81
N HIS A 11 6.39 2.03 13.84
CA HIS A 11 5.11 2.54 14.36
C HIS A 11 3.94 2.09 13.47
N GLU A 12 4.12 2.21 12.15
CA GLU A 12 3.14 1.76 11.15
C GLU A 12 2.92 0.25 11.21
N LEU A 13 4.01 -0.52 11.27
CA LEU A 13 3.95 -1.97 11.42
C LEU A 13 3.24 -2.37 12.72
N LYS A 14 3.46 -1.64 13.82
CA LYS A 14 2.76 -1.89 15.09
C LYS A 14 1.27 -1.58 14.98
N ALA A 15 0.90 -0.49 14.30
CA ALA A 15 -0.51 -0.15 14.04
C ALA A 15 -1.18 -1.24 13.20
N LEU A 16 -0.52 -1.70 12.14
CA LEU A 16 -1.00 -2.82 11.31
C LEU A 16 -1.20 -4.08 12.16
N LYS A 17 -0.19 -4.51 12.92
CA LYS A 17 -0.29 -5.69 13.81
C LYS A 17 -1.48 -5.63 14.76
N SER A 18 -1.85 -4.44 15.23
CA SER A 18 -2.98 -4.27 16.14
C SER A 18 -4.32 -4.72 15.55
N LEU A 19 -4.45 -4.79 14.22
CA LEU A 19 -5.66 -5.26 13.54
C LEU A 19 -5.84 -6.79 13.63
N VAL A 20 -4.77 -7.56 13.82
CA VAL A 20 -4.85 -9.03 13.84
C VAL A 20 -5.70 -9.49 15.03
N GLY A 21 -6.63 -10.41 14.77
CA GLY A 21 -7.62 -10.89 15.74
C GLY A 21 -8.86 -9.99 15.89
N GLN A 22 -8.93 -8.86 15.18
CA GLN A 22 -10.14 -8.04 15.14
C GLN A 22 -11.05 -8.44 13.97
N GLU A 23 -12.36 -8.20 14.11
CA GLU A 23 -13.29 -8.32 12.97
C GLU A 23 -13.12 -7.12 12.04
N PHE A 24 -12.90 -7.39 10.76
CA PHE A 24 -12.97 -6.39 9.70
C PHE A 24 -14.40 -5.85 9.56
N LYS A 25 -14.56 -4.53 9.46
CA LYS A 25 -15.88 -3.89 9.35
C LYS A 25 -16.11 -3.25 7.99
N PHE A 26 -15.15 -2.46 7.51
CA PHE A 26 -15.28 -1.73 6.24
C PHE A 26 -13.94 -1.20 5.72
N ILE A 27 -13.94 -0.86 4.43
CA ILE A 27 -13.02 0.12 3.82
C ILE A 27 -13.88 1.30 3.35
N GLY A 28 -13.43 2.53 3.58
CA GLY A 28 -14.18 3.72 3.19
C GLY A 28 -13.37 4.99 3.29
N GLY A 29 -14.02 6.14 3.29
CA GLY A 29 -13.42 7.45 3.49
C GLY A 29 -14.32 8.56 2.97
N ARG A 30 -14.06 9.82 3.34
CA ARG A 30 -14.97 10.94 3.05
C ARG A 30 -15.36 11.05 1.57
N GLU A 31 -14.41 10.84 0.67
CA GLU A 31 -14.55 11.04 -0.78
C GLU A 31 -14.22 9.77 -1.58
N VAL A 32 -14.24 8.60 -0.92
CA VAL A 32 -13.86 7.34 -1.57
C VAL A 32 -14.96 6.91 -2.54
N PRO A 33 -14.65 6.73 -3.84
CA PRO A 33 -15.62 6.31 -4.83
C PRO A 33 -15.93 4.81 -4.74
N ASP A 34 -16.98 4.38 -5.45
CA ASP A 34 -17.45 2.99 -5.48
C ASP A 34 -16.48 2.00 -6.16
N PHE A 35 -15.60 2.49 -7.02
CA PHE A 35 -14.49 1.73 -7.60
C PHE A 35 -13.25 1.65 -6.70
N LEU A 36 -13.31 2.19 -5.47
CA LEU A 36 -12.30 2.02 -4.42
C LEU A 36 -10.87 2.42 -4.79
N VAL A 37 -10.73 3.50 -5.57
CA VAL A 37 -9.43 4.14 -5.81
C VAL A 37 -9.44 5.55 -5.23
N SER A 38 -8.53 5.82 -4.31
CA SER A 38 -8.45 7.10 -3.57
C SER A 38 -7.00 7.36 -3.12
N ASP A 39 -6.66 8.62 -2.85
CA ASP A 39 -5.39 9.01 -2.22
C ASP A 39 -5.39 8.72 -0.71
N SER A 40 -6.58 8.71 -0.09
CA SER A 40 -6.80 8.41 1.32
C SER A 40 -8.01 7.49 1.55
N LEU A 41 -7.84 6.51 2.44
CA LEU A 41 -8.81 5.47 2.79
C LEU A 41 -8.79 5.23 4.30
N VAL A 42 -9.89 4.74 4.85
CA VAL A 42 -10.05 4.34 6.25
C VAL A 42 -10.48 2.88 6.28
N LEU A 43 -9.74 2.07 7.02
CA LEU A 43 -10.09 0.70 7.37
C LEU A 43 -10.67 0.68 8.77
N GLY A 44 -11.93 0.27 8.90
CA GLY A 44 -12.56 0.04 10.18
C GLY A 44 -12.44 -1.42 10.61
N ALA A 45 -11.97 -1.66 11.82
CA ALA A 45 -12.06 -2.94 12.54
C ALA A 45 -12.82 -2.76 13.86
N SER A 46 -13.09 -3.85 14.59
CA SER A 46 -13.91 -3.82 15.81
C SER A 46 -13.45 -2.81 16.87
N ASN A 47 -12.15 -2.69 17.12
CA ASN A 47 -11.61 -1.88 18.21
C ASN A 47 -10.78 -0.69 17.74
N THR A 48 -10.32 -0.71 16.48
CA THR A 48 -9.45 0.30 15.92
C THR A 48 -9.81 0.59 14.48
N ALA A 49 -9.58 1.82 14.04
CA ALA A 49 -9.59 2.17 12.63
C ALA A 49 -8.21 2.71 12.25
N LEU A 50 -7.75 2.37 11.04
CA LEU A 50 -6.52 2.90 10.48
C LEU A 50 -6.82 3.75 9.25
N ALA A 51 -6.15 4.89 9.13
CA ALA A 51 -6.16 5.71 7.94
C ALA A 51 -4.94 5.35 7.09
N PHE A 52 -5.18 5.07 5.81
CA PHE A 52 -4.17 4.78 4.80
C PHE A 52 -4.12 5.95 3.83
N SER A 53 -2.92 6.40 3.51
CA SER A 53 -2.75 7.46 2.53
C SER A 53 -1.53 7.20 1.65
N ALA A 54 -1.58 7.69 0.42
CA ALA A 54 -0.45 7.74 -0.48
C ALA A 54 0.09 9.16 -0.55
N ALA A 55 1.41 9.31 -0.60
CA ALA A 55 2.08 10.59 -0.78
C ALA A 55 3.31 10.44 -1.68
N MET A 56 3.76 11.56 -2.24
CA MET A 56 5.04 11.63 -2.97
C MET A 56 6.20 11.99 -2.05
N LYS A 57 7.36 11.41 -2.34
CA LYS A 57 8.64 11.73 -1.69
C LYS A 57 9.72 12.01 -2.72
N ASP A 58 10.26 13.22 -2.65
CA ASP A 58 11.36 13.68 -3.48
C ASP A 58 12.68 13.10 -2.96
N VAL A 59 13.49 12.55 -3.87
CA VAL A 59 14.80 12.00 -3.59
C VAL A 59 15.80 12.54 -4.59
N THR A 60 16.92 13.08 -4.11
CA THR A 60 18.00 13.51 -4.99
C THR A 60 18.90 12.33 -5.37
N ILE A 61 18.92 11.98 -6.66
CA ILE A 61 19.74 10.92 -7.24
C ILE A 61 20.71 11.57 -8.25
N ASN A 62 22.01 11.51 -7.98
CA ASN A 62 23.05 12.04 -8.87
C ASN A 62 22.82 13.51 -9.32
N GLY A 63 22.20 14.33 -8.46
CA GLY A 63 21.90 15.74 -8.75
C GLY A 63 20.57 16.01 -9.48
N ALA A 64 19.83 14.96 -9.86
CA ALA A 64 18.45 15.06 -10.31
C ALA A 64 17.49 14.79 -9.15
N ILE A 65 16.32 15.43 -9.16
CA ILE A 65 15.23 15.15 -8.23
C ILE A 65 14.33 14.10 -8.88
N GLU A 66 14.07 13.01 -8.15
CA GLU A 66 13.19 11.93 -8.54
C GLU A 66 12.13 11.73 -7.46
N ASP A 67 10.87 11.63 -7.87
CA ASP A 67 9.75 11.52 -6.94
C ASP A 67 9.18 10.10 -6.96
N PHE A 68 8.91 9.57 -5.77
CA PHE A 68 8.38 8.23 -5.56
C PHE A 68 7.16 8.26 -4.66
N SER A 69 6.08 7.63 -5.11
CA SER A 69 4.91 7.38 -4.29
C SER A 69 5.24 6.39 -3.16
N PHE A 70 4.65 6.58 -1.99
CA PHE A 70 4.75 5.66 -0.86
C PHE A 70 3.44 5.58 -0.09
N LEU A 71 3.21 4.42 0.52
CA LEU A 71 2.10 4.22 1.45
C LEU A 71 2.52 4.59 2.86
N PHE A 72 1.62 5.23 3.59
CA PHE A 72 1.76 5.37 5.03
C PHE A 72 0.43 5.09 5.73
N VAL A 73 0.52 4.71 7.01
CA VAL A 73 -0.63 4.32 7.80
C VAL A 73 -0.58 4.93 9.20
N GLU A 74 -1.72 5.39 9.68
CA GLU A 74 -1.83 5.89 11.04
C GLU A 74 -3.13 5.42 11.69
N VAL A 75 -3.20 5.51 13.02
CA VAL A 75 -4.45 5.28 13.73
C VAL A 75 -5.40 6.41 13.37
N ALA A 76 -6.55 6.07 12.79
CA ALA A 76 -7.55 7.06 12.44
C ALA A 76 -8.08 7.71 13.72
N ASN A 77 -8.10 9.05 13.73
CA ASN A 77 -8.73 9.79 14.82
C ASN A 77 -10.27 9.66 14.74
N GLU A 78 -10.94 9.97 15.84
CA GLU A 78 -12.40 9.82 15.95
C GLU A 78 -13.16 10.67 14.92
N ASP A 79 -12.64 11.86 14.59
CA ASP A 79 -13.26 12.77 13.62
C ASP A 79 -13.25 12.17 12.20
N VAL A 80 -12.12 11.61 11.76
CA VAL A 80 -11.97 10.95 10.45
C VAL A 80 -12.90 9.75 10.32
N VAL A 81 -13.03 8.97 11.40
CA VAL A 81 -13.99 7.85 11.45
C VAL A 81 -15.42 8.37 11.37
N ALA A 82 -15.78 9.38 12.17
CA ALA A 82 -17.11 9.95 12.17
C ALA A 82 -17.50 10.58 10.82
N GLU A 83 -16.58 11.28 10.16
CA GLU A 83 -16.77 11.82 8.81
C GLU A 83 -16.99 10.70 7.79
N THR A 84 -16.21 9.63 7.87
CA THR A 84 -16.37 8.45 7.01
C THR A 84 -17.75 7.83 7.18
N LEU A 85 -18.17 7.59 8.43
CA LEU A 85 -19.50 7.04 8.73
C LEU A 85 -20.63 7.95 8.21
N LYS A 86 -20.47 9.28 8.38
CA LYS A 86 -21.46 10.28 7.94
C LYS A 86 -21.54 10.39 6.41
N SER A 87 -20.43 10.21 5.71
CA SER A 87 -20.40 10.24 4.25
C SER A 87 -21.18 9.09 3.61
N GLY A 88 -21.29 7.95 4.32
CA GLY A 88 -21.91 6.73 3.79
C GLY A 88 -21.03 5.98 2.78
N ASN A 89 -19.83 6.49 2.46
CA ASN A 89 -18.87 5.90 1.54
C ASN A 89 -18.10 4.76 2.24
N MET A 90 -18.83 3.73 2.63
CA MET A 90 -18.32 2.52 3.26
C MET A 90 -18.62 1.32 2.37
N PHE A 91 -17.60 0.51 2.14
CA PHE A 91 -17.62 -0.61 1.23
C PHE A 91 -17.13 -1.88 1.93
N LEU A 92 -17.37 -3.02 1.29
CA LEU A 92 -17.00 -4.35 1.80
C LEU A 92 -17.66 -4.71 3.15
N LEU A 93 -18.78 -4.06 3.49
CA LEU A 93 -19.51 -4.23 4.74
C LEU A 93 -20.01 -5.66 5.02
N ASN A 94 -20.00 -6.52 4.00
CA ASN A 94 -20.41 -7.92 4.05
C ASN A 94 -19.28 -8.87 4.47
N LEU A 95 -18.01 -8.46 4.44
CA LEU A 95 -16.84 -9.31 4.70
C LEU A 95 -16.49 -9.40 6.19
N ARG A 96 -17.47 -9.36 7.10
CA ARG A 96 -17.32 -9.24 8.57
C ARG A 96 -16.62 -10.42 9.24
N HIS A 97 -15.41 -10.69 8.83
CA HIS A 97 -14.57 -11.80 9.22
C HIS A 97 -13.41 -11.29 10.08
N GLU A 98 -12.89 -12.17 10.92
CA GLU A 98 -11.68 -11.89 11.68
C GLU A 98 -10.48 -11.73 10.73
N ILE A 99 -9.63 -10.75 11.03
CA ILE A 99 -8.35 -10.53 10.37
C ILE A 99 -7.35 -11.50 11.00
N THR A 100 -6.98 -12.55 10.27
CA THR A 100 -6.11 -13.63 10.74
C THR A 100 -4.63 -13.32 10.59
N GLY A 101 -4.29 -12.35 9.73
CA GLY A 101 -2.91 -11.94 9.51
C GLY A 101 -2.80 -10.78 8.53
N ILE A 102 -1.59 -10.27 8.42
CA ILE A 102 -1.25 -9.17 7.51
C ILE A 102 0.04 -9.52 6.78
N SER A 103 0.05 -9.26 5.48
CA SER A 103 1.26 -9.31 4.66
C SER A 103 1.47 -8.00 3.94
N ILE A 104 2.73 -7.69 3.65
CA ILE A 104 3.14 -6.54 2.84
C ILE A 104 3.75 -7.07 1.55
N VAL A 105 3.36 -6.49 0.42
CA VAL A 105 4.05 -6.71 -0.85
C VAL A 105 5.11 -5.63 -0.98
N ARG A 106 6.38 -6.05 -1.01
CA ARG A 106 7.52 -5.17 -1.19
C ARG A 106 8.08 -5.33 -2.59
N GLU A 107 8.34 -4.20 -3.23
CA GLU A 107 9.06 -4.13 -4.49
C GLU A 107 10.49 -3.67 -4.25
N THR A 108 11.45 -4.34 -4.91
CA THR A 108 12.81 -3.86 -5.10
C THR A 108 13.00 -3.51 -6.58
N LEU A 109 13.06 -2.21 -6.87
CA LEU A 109 13.31 -1.66 -8.19
C LEU A 109 14.76 -1.20 -8.28
N THR A 110 15.54 -1.81 -9.16
CA THR A 110 16.96 -1.48 -9.38
C THR A 110 17.14 -0.83 -10.74
N HIS A 111 17.77 0.34 -10.76
CA HIS A 111 18.18 1.05 -11.97
C HIS A 111 19.64 0.76 -12.30
N PHE A 112 19.92 0.55 -13.58
CA PHE A 112 21.24 0.29 -14.12
C PHE A 112 21.57 1.30 -15.22
N VAL A 113 22.77 1.87 -15.16
CA VAL A 113 23.35 2.71 -16.22
C VAL A 113 24.54 1.96 -16.79
N LYS A 114 24.53 1.69 -18.11
CA LYS A 114 25.60 0.90 -18.77
C LYS A 114 25.89 -0.44 -18.04
N ASN A 115 24.83 -1.14 -17.63
CA ASN A 115 24.86 -2.41 -16.89
C ASN A 115 25.47 -2.34 -15.47
N LEU A 116 25.68 -1.14 -14.92
CA LEU A 116 26.13 -0.96 -13.54
C LEU A 116 24.97 -0.44 -12.69
N PRO A 117 24.71 -1.01 -11.50
CA PRO A 117 23.63 -0.56 -10.63
C PRO A 117 23.89 0.87 -10.15
N SER A 118 22.96 1.77 -10.50
CA SER A 118 23.00 3.20 -10.19
C SER A 118 22.32 3.46 -8.84
N TRP A 119 21.06 3.01 -8.72
CA TRP A 119 20.27 3.12 -7.50
C TRP A 119 19.27 1.98 -7.36
N THR A 120 18.80 1.77 -6.14
CA THR A 120 17.78 0.79 -5.79
C THR A 120 16.73 1.43 -4.89
N LEU A 121 15.46 1.23 -5.23
CA LEU A 121 14.30 1.56 -4.42
C LEU A 121 13.74 0.29 -3.81
N SER A 122 13.56 0.28 -2.49
CA SER A 122 12.78 -0.72 -1.76
C SER A 122 11.52 -0.05 -1.23
N ALA A 123 10.36 -0.47 -1.74
CA ALA A 123 9.08 0.17 -1.46
C ALA A 123 8.00 -0.84 -1.06
N ASP A 124 7.25 -0.54 0.00
CA ASP A 124 6.06 -1.30 0.36
C ASP A 124 4.90 -0.80 -0.52
N VAL A 125 4.53 -1.62 -1.50
CA VAL A 125 3.62 -1.22 -2.60
C VAL A 125 2.19 -1.73 -2.40
N ALA A 126 2.00 -2.70 -1.52
CA ALA A 126 0.67 -3.11 -1.09
C ALA A 126 0.64 -3.71 0.32
N LEU A 127 -0.53 -3.63 0.93
CA LEU A 127 -0.91 -4.33 2.14
C LEU A 127 -1.95 -5.39 1.78
N VAL A 128 -1.82 -6.59 2.35
CA VAL A 128 -2.79 -7.68 2.25
C VAL A 128 -3.30 -7.99 3.65
N LEU A 129 -4.58 -7.78 3.89
CA LEU A 129 -5.28 -8.24 5.09
C LEU A 129 -5.86 -9.62 4.81
N HIS A 130 -5.36 -10.62 5.51
CA HIS A 130 -5.89 -11.97 5.46
C HIS A 130 -7.10 -12.06 6.38
N LEU A 131 -8.26 -12.35 5.81
CA LEU A 131 -9.47 -12.63 6.57
C LEU A 131 -9.63 -14.14 6.76
N VAL A 132 -10.56 -14.56 7.61
CA VAL A 132 -10.97 -15.99 7.66
C VAL A 132 -11.45 -16.45 6.28
N GLU A 133 -12.15 -15.58 5.55
CA GLU A 133 -12.63 -15.85 4.19
C GLU A 133 -12.16 -14.77 3.21
N GLY A 134 -11.05 -15.06 2.53
CA GLY A 134 -10.48 -14.19 1.50
C GLY A 134 -9.53 -13.13 2.03
N ASN A 135 -9.26 -12.14 1.18
CA ASN A 135 -8.22 -11.15 1.39
C ASN A 135 -8.68 -9.77 0.92
N VAL A 136 -8.39 -8.74 1.70
CA VAL A 136 -8.54 -7.34 1.28
C VAL A 136 -7.15 -6.78 1.00
N MET A 137 -6.93 -6.26 -0.21
CA MET A 137 -5.64 -5.73 -0.62
C MET A 137 -5.75 -4.23 -0.85
N LEU A 138 -4.81 -3.47 -0.29
CA LEU A 138 -4.66 -2.03 -0.53
C LEU A 138 -3.33 -1.83 -1.25
N ARG A 139 -3.35 -1.28 -2.47
CA ARG A 139 -2.18 -1.26 -3.35
C ARG A 139 -1.96 0.12 -3.98
N LEU A 140 -0.72 0.54 -4.11
CA LEU A 140 -0.36 1.69 -4.95
C LEU A 140 -0.69 1.43 -6.42
N VAL A 141 -1.40 2.37 -7.04
CA VAL A 141 -1.71 2.33 -8.48
C VAL A 141 -0.44 2.57 -9.32
N SER A 142 0.45 3.45 -8.84
CA SER A 142 1.69 3.80 -9.52
C SER A 142 2.76 4.29 -8.56
N HIS A 143 4.02 4.14 -8.95
CA HIS A 143 5.15 4.83 -8.30
C HIS A 143 5.16 6.35 -8.52
N SER A 144 4.28 6.88 -9.36
CA SER A 144 4.27 8.30 -9.75
C SER A 144 2.94 9.01 -9.49
N VAL A 145 2.01 8.38 -8.78
CA VAL A 145 0.75 9.02 -8.34
C VAL A 145 0.41 8.66 -6.89
N GLU A 146 -0.29 9.58 -6.24
CA GLU A 146 -0.82 9.42 -4.88
C GLU A 146 -2.18 8.71 -4.95
N ALA A 147 -2.18 7.44 -5.34
CA ALA A 147 -3.42 6.68 -5.48
C ALA A 147 -3.27 5.25 -4.98
N ILE A 148 -4.25 4.83 -4.17
CA ILE A 148 -4.40 3.50 -3.60
C ILE A 148 -5.65 2.87 -4.20
N ALA A 149 -5.51 1.68 -4.77
CA ALA A 149 -6.63 0.82 -5.16
C ALA A 149 -6.90 -0.21 -4.06
N VAL A 150 -8.19 -0.48 -3.80
CA VAL A 150 -8.60 -1.56 -2.91
C VAL A 150 -9.36 -2.62 -3.67
N GLU A 151 -8.99 -3.88 -3.43
CA GLU A 151 -9.62 -5.04 -4.05
C GLU A 151 -9.85 -6.15 -3.02
N TYR A 152 -10.90 -6.95 -3.24
CA TYR A 152 -11.13 -8.20 -2.51
C TYR A 152 -10.85 -9.37 -3.43
N ALA A 153 -10.09 -10.35 -2.96
CA ALA A 153 -9.93 -11.63 -3.64
C ALA A 153 -10.04 -12.79 -2.67
N HIS A 154 -10.63 -13.90 -3.14
CA HIS A 154 -10.72 -15.12 -2.35
C HIS A 154 -9.32 -15.69 -2.05
N ASP A 155 -8.44 -15.68 -3.05
CA ASP A 155 -7.06 -16.14 -2.93
C ASP A 155 -6.10 -15.01 -3.28
N PHE A 156 -5.05 -14.84 -2.48
CA PHE A 156 -3.94 -13.95 -2.79
C PHE A 156 -2.78 -14.75 -3.36
N SER A 157 -2.27 -14.30 -4.51
CA SER A 157 -1.02 -14.81 -5.07
C SER A 157 -0.22 -13.68 -5.68
N LEU A 158 1.08 -13.68 -5.42
CA LEU A 158 2.00 -12.67 -5.96
C LEU A 158 2.10 -12.75 -7.50
N SER A 159 1.83 -13.91 -8.10
CA SER A 159 1.88 -14.08 -9.55
C SER A 159 0.68 -13.43 -10.27
N SER A 160 -0.47 -13.34 -9.61
CA SER A 160 -1.69 -12.69 -10.12
C SER A 160 -1.90 -11.28 -9.60
N PHE A 161 -1.11 -10.85 -8.61
CA PHE A 161 -1.10 -9.49 -8.08
C PHE A 161 -0.83 -8.47 -9.19
N GLU A 162 -1.76 -7.54 -9.37
CA GLU A 162 -1.56 -6.42 -10.29
C GLU A 162 -0.44 -5.53 -9.75
N LYS A 163 0.61 -5.30 -10.53
CA LYS A 163 1.77 -4.52 -10.05
C LYS A 163 1.53 -3.02 -10.21
N PRO A 164 2.06 -2.17 -9.30
CA PRO A 164 2.02 -0.72 -9.52
C PRO A 164 2.66 -0.39 -10.86
N SER A 165 2.01 0.51 -11.60
CA SER A 165 2.61 1.03 -12.82
C SER A 165 3.84 1.89 -12.51
N SER A 166 4.72 2.05 -13.49
CA SER A 166 5.95 2.81 -13.32
C SER A 166 6.29 3.57 -14.59
N ARG A 167 6.79 4.80 -14.43
CA ARG A 167 7.39 5.57 -15.52
C ARG A 167 8.79 5.07 -15.90
N PHE A 168 9.41 4.29 -15.02
CA PHE A 168 10.74 3.72 -15.22
C PHE A 168 10.66 2.58 -16.25
N LYS A 169 11.24 2.81 -17.44
CA LYS A 169 11.21 1.89 -18.57
C LYS A 169 12.61 1.75 -19.16
N ASN A 170 12.92 0.55 -19.61
CA ASN A 170 14.21 0.28 -20.26
C ASN A 170 14.32 1.08 -21.56
N ASP A 171 15.48 1.69 -21.78
CA ASP A 171 15.88 2.30 -23.03
C ASP A 171 17.31 1.91 -23.41
N LEU A 172 17.95 2.67 -24.30
CA LEU A 172 19.30 2.37 -24.80
C LEU A 172 20.39 2.54 -23.72
N PHE A 173 20.16 3.42 -22.74
CA PHE A 173 21.14 3.82 -21.74
C PHE A 173 20.79 3.33 -20.34
N ASP A 174 19.49 3.20 -20.08
CA ASP A 174 18.92 2.90 -18.78
C ASP A 174 18.17 1.57 -18.79
N ALA A 175 18.44 0.74 -17.79
CA ALA A 175 17.72 -0.52 -17.57
C ALA A 175 17.18 -0.58 -16.14
N TYR A 176 16.05 -1.23 -15.98
CA TYR A 176 15.32 -1.37 -14.74
C TYR A 176 14.94 -2.84 -14.55
N THR A 177 15.13 -3.33 -13.33
CA THR A 177 14.64 -4.64 -12.91
C THR A 177 13.78 -4.47 -11.67
N SER A 178 12.64 -5.16 -11.63
CA SER A 178 11.72 -5.14 -10.50
C SER A 178 11.53 -6.55 -9.96
N GLN A 179 11.67 -6.70 -8.64
CA GLN A 179 11.46 -7.94 -7.91
C GLN A 179 10.46 -7.70 -6.80
N PHE A 180 9.52 -8.62 -6.62
CA PHE A 180 8.51 -8.52 -5.58
C PHE A 180 8.67 -9.65 -4.58
N GLU A 181 8.43 -9.34 -3.31
CA GLU A 181 8.37 -10.31 -2.23
C GLU A 181 7.18 -10.03 -1.32
N VAL A 182 6.74 -11.07 -0.60
CA VAL A 182 5.68 -10.97 0.41
C VAL A 182 6.30 -11.11 1.79
N ILE A 183 6.04 -10.13 2.65
CA ILE A 183 6.58 -10.06 4.01
C ILE A 183 5.41 -10.22 4.98
N SER A 184 5.39 -11.28 5.77
CA SER A 184 4.43 -11.43 6.85
C SER A 184 4.71 -10.44 7.98
N VAL A 185 3.65 -9.80 8.46
CA VAL A 185 3.71 -8.89 9.61
C VAL A 185 3.30 -9.68 10.85
N SER A 186 4.28 -10.23 11.57
CA SER A 186 4.10 -11.03 12.80
C SER A 186 4.25 -10.20 14.06
#